data_AF-A0A959IYY4-F1
#
_entry.id   AF-A0A959IYY4-F1
#
_cell.length_a   1.000
_cell.length_b   1.000
_cell.length_c   1.000
_cell.angle_alpha   90.00
_cell.angle_beta   90.00
_cell.angle_gamma   90.00
#
_symmetry.space_group_name_H-M   'P 1'
#
loop_
_entity.id
_entity.type
_entity.pdbx_description
1 polymer ?
#
loop_
_entity_poly.entity_id
_entity_poly.type
_entity_poly.pdbx_seq_one_letter_code
_entity_poly.pdbx_strand_id
1 'polypeptide(L)'
;MKLSTLLWAFLLFNIVALGGSFLPWYALGIVAFFLGLFLFKKNYHAFFIPLVFCASLWMAYAFYFDYRANVSIAGIISALFNDTGKLPIYVITGLVIGLFGGIAGLSGNYLSKFMVDLIYKGIIKI
;
A
#
# COMPACT_ATOMS: atom_id res chain seq x y z
N MET A 1 6.78 -0.28 17.84
CA MET A 1 7.65 -0.33 16.64
C MET A 1 8.70 0.78 16.82
N LYS A 2 9.93 0.64 16.33
CA LYS A 2 10.88 1.75 16.42
C LYS A 2 10.43 2.88 15.48
N LEU A 3 10.55 4.14 15.93
CA LEU A 3 10.18 5.31 15.13
C LEU A 3 10.93 5.34 13.78
N SER A 4 12.20 4.96 13.80
CA SER A 4 13.03 4.87 12.59
C SER A 4 12.43 3.93 11.53
N THR A 5 11.83 2.81 11.92
CA THR A 5 11.17 1.88 10.98
C THR A 5 9.96 2.51 10.29
N LEU A 6 9.20 3.33 11.03
CA LEU A 6 8.05 4.04 10.48
C LEU A 6 8.50 5.11 9.48
N LEU A 7 9.57 5.85 9.80
CA LEU A 7 10.17 6.84 8.90
C LEU A 7 10.68 6.19 7.60
N TRP A 8 11.35 5.05 7.69
CA TRP A 8 11.78 4.30 6.50
C TRP A 8 10.61 3.85 5.62
N ALA A 9 9.55 3.33 6.23
CA ALA A 9 8.34 2.95 5.50
C ALA A 9 7.73 4.17 4.80
N PHE A 10 7.58 5.29 5.51
CA PHE A 10 7.08 6.55 4.95
C PHE A 10 7.89 7.00 3.74
N LEU A 11 9.22 7.05 3.86
CA LEU A 11 10.11 7.48 2.77
C LEU A 11 9.99 6.57 1.54
N LEU A 12 10.02 5.25 1.75
CA LEU A 12 9.97 4.29 0.65
C LEU A 12 8.65 4.33 -0.13
N PHE A 13 7.52 4.45 0.58
CA PHE A 13 6.21 4.58 -0.08
C PHE A 13 6.11 5.87 -0.90
N ASN A 14 6.61 7.00 -0.36
CA ASN A 14 6.58 8.28 -1.08
C ASN A 14 7.50 8.27 -2.31
N ILE A 15 8.70 7.69 -2.21
CA ILE A 15 9.64 7.59 -3.36
C ILE A 15 8.99 6.82 -4.50
N VAL A 16 8.34 5.69 -4.21
CA VAL A 16 7.67 4.88 -5.25
C VAL A 16 6.43 5.57 -5.81
N ALA A 17 5.66 6.28 -4.98
CA ALA A 17 4.51 7.06 -5.44
C ALA A 17 4.92 8.22 -6.36
N LEU A 18 6.01 8.93 -6.06
CA LEU A 18 6.54 10.02 -6.90
C LEU A 18 7.13 9.51 -8.22
N GLY A 19 7.58 8.26 -8.25
CA GLY A 19 8.00 7.59 -9.48
C GLY A 19 6.85 7.20 -10.41
N GLY A 20 5.59 7.54 -10.10
CA GLY A 20 4.37 7.06 -10.77
C GLY A 20 4.26 7.30 -12.28
N SER A 21 5.11 8.14 -12.88
CA SER A 21 5.24 8.23 -14.35
C SER A 21 5.94 7.02 -14.97
N PHE A 22 6.79 6.33 -14.19
CA PHE A 22 7.61 5.19 -14.61
C PHE A 22 7.23 3.90 -13.88
N LEU A 23 6.68 4.01 -12.66
CA LEU A 23 6.34 2.88 -11.81
C LEU A 23 4.84 2.60 -11.87
N PRO A 24 4.44 1.38 -12.26
CA PRO A 24 3.04 0.97 -12.23
C PRO A 24 2.46 0.97 -10.82
N TRP A 25 1.14 1.08 -10.71
CA TRP A 25 0.40 1.13 -9.45
C TRP A 25 0.69 -0.04 -8.49
N TYR A 26 1.02 -1.22 -9.02
CA TYR A 26 1.35 -2.40 -8.22
C TYR A 26 2.69 -2.28 -7.46
N ALA A 27 3.53 -1.29 -7.80
CA ALA A 27 4.83 -1.07 -7.15
C ALA A 27 4.68 -0.79 -5.64
N LEU A 28 3.59 -0.13 -5.23
CA LEU A 28 3.27 0.07 -3.81
C LEU A 28 3.12 -1.26 -3.05
N GLY A 29 2.55 -2.28 -3.69
CA GLY A 29 2.44 -3.63 -3.12
C GLY A 29 3.80 -4.31 -2.98
N ILE A 30 4.70 -4.12 -3.94
CA ILE A 30 6.07 -4.67 -3.88
C ILE A 30 6.84 -4.07 -2.70
N VAL A 31 6.75 -2.75 -2.51
CA VAL A 31 7.34 -2.08 -1.34
C VAL A 31 6.75 -2.62 -0.06
N ALA A 32 5.42 -2.72 0.03
CA ALA A 32 4.73 -3.26 1.20
C ALA A 32 5.23 -4.67 1.56
N PHE A 33 5.37 -5.54 0.55
CA PHE A 33 5.91 -6.89 0.72
C PHE A 33 7.32 -6.89 1.31
N PHE A 34 8.25 -6.11 0.75
CA PHE A 34 9.62 -6.05 1.25
C PHE A 34 9.72 -5.44 2.65
N LEU A 35 8.90 -4.42 2.96
CA LEU A 35 8.79 -3.90 4.32
C LEU A 35 8.28 -4.98 5.29
N GLY A 36 7.30 -5.78 4.87
CA GLY A 36 6.80 -6.96 5.58
C GLY A 36 7.88 -8.00 5.84
N LEU A 37 8.70 -8.26 4.83
CA LEU A 37 9.76 -9.27 4.83
C LEU A 37 10.91 -8.92 5.78
N PHE A 38 11.37 -7.66 5.75
CA PHE A 38 12.61 -7.26 6.44
C PHE A 38 12.41 -6.40 7.69
N LEU A 39 11.37 -5.56 7.73
CA LEU A 39 11.27 -4.49 8.72
C LEU A 39 10.17 -4.72 9.76
N PHE A 40 9.03 -5.28 9.35
CA PHE A 40 7.92 -5.51 10.26
C PHE A 40 8.12 -6.82 11.03
N LYS A 41 8.00 -6.77 12.37
CA LYS A 41 8.10 -7.95 13.24
C LYS A 41 6.75 -8.49 13.72
N LYS A 42 5.74 -7.62 13.81
CA LYS A 42 4.38 -7.98 14.26
C LYS A 42 3.43 -8.01 13.06
N ASN A 43 2.57 -9.03 12.99
CA ASN A 43 1.59 -9.20 11.90
C ASN A 43 0.72 -7.96 11.71
N TYR A 44 0.20 -7.39 12.81
CA TYR A 44 -0.65 -6.21 12.75
C TYR A 44 0.04 -4.99 12.12
N HIS A 45 1.34 -4.77 12.41
CA HIS A 45 2.09 -3.70 11.76
C HIS A 45 2.29 -3.98 10.26
N ALA A 46 2.55 -5.24 9.90
CA ALA A 46 2.73 -5.64 8.51
C ALA A 46 1.46 -5.49 7.65
N PHE A 47 0.28 -5.52 8.27
CA PHE A 47 -0.99 -5.24 7.61
C PHE A 47 -1.35 -3.76 7.61
N PHE A 48 -1.53 -3.18 8.80
CA PHE A 48 -2.16 -1.86 8.95
C PHE A 48 -1.28 -0.72 8.47
N ILE A 49 0.05 -0.84 8.56
CA ILE A 49 0.94 0.24 8.09
C ILE A 49 0.86 0.34 6.56
N PRO A 50 1.17 -0.72 5.78
CA PRO A 50 0.98 -0.65 4.33
C PRO A 50 -0.45 -0.30 3.92
N LEU A 51 -1.47 -0.78 4.65
CA LEU A 51 -2.86 -0.44 4.34
C LEU A 51 -3.11 1.06 4.38
N VAL A 52 -2.73 1.72 5.47
CA VAL A 52 -2.97 3.15 5.65
C VAL A 52 -2.12 3.97 4.67
N PHE A 53 -0.86 3.58 4.47
CA PHE A 53 0.05 4.26 3.54
C PHE A 53 -0.42 4.16 2.08
N CYS A 54 -0.69 2.94 1.61
CA CYS A 54 -1.17 2.72 0.25
C CYS A 54 -2.54 3.38 0.03
N ALA A 55 -3.46 3.29 1.00
CA ALA A 55 -4.78 3.91 0.87
C ALA A 55 -4.71 5.43 0.80
N SER A 56 -3.98 6.06 1.73
CA SER A 56 -3.86 7.52 1.77
C SER A 56 -3.14 8.08 0.55
N LEU A 57 -2.04 7.46 0.11
CA LEU A 57 -1.32 7.88 -1.09
C LEU A 57 -2.19 7.74 -2.34
N TRP A 58 -2.90 6.62 -2.47
CA TRP A 58 -3.73 6.39 -3.64
C TRP A 58 -4.97 7.29 -3.67
N MET A 59 -5.58 7.55 -2.51
CA MET A 59 -6.68 8.51 -2.39
C MET A 59 -6.23 9.93 -2.77
N ALA A 60 -5.06 10.37 -2.29
CA ALA A 60 -4.49 11.66 -2.65
C ALA A 60 -4.16 11.75 -4.14
N TYR A 61 -3.62 10.66 -4.72
CA TYR A 61 -3.33 10.54 -6.14
C TYR A 61 -4.62 10.64 -6.98
N ALA A 62 -5.65 9.87 -6.65
CA ALA A 62 -6.94 9.89 -7.35
C ALA A 62 -7.59 11.27 -7.30
N PHE A 63 -7.56 11.92 -6.13
CA PHE A 63 -8.05 13.29 -5.98
C PHE A 63 -7.27 14.29 -6.86
N TYR A 64 -5.94 14.23 -6.84
CA TYR A 64 -5.09 15.13 -7.59
C TYR A 64 -5.31 15.01 -9.11
N PHE A 65 -5.43 13.79 -9.62
CA PHE A 65 -5.68 13.54 -11.04
C PHE A 65 -7.09 13.94 -11.47
N ASP A 66 -8.12 13.65 -10.66
CA ASP A 66 -9.49 14.07 -10.99
C ASP A 66 -9.63 15.60 -10.95
N TYR A 67 -8.97 16.28 -10.00
CA TYR A 67 -9.00 17.74 -9.89
C TYR A 67 -8.39 18.45 -11.11
N ARG A 68 -7.37 17.85 -11.73
CA ARG A 68 -6.71 18.39 -12.93
C ARG A 68 -7.35 17.95 -14.25
N ALA A 69 -8.27 17.00 -14.21
CA ALA A 69 -8.89 16.48 -15.42
C ALA A 69 -9.94 17.46 -15.96
N ASN A 70 -9.97 17.66 -17.29
CA ASN A 70 -11.04 18.42 -17.95
C ASN A 70 -12.41 17.76 -17.78
N VAL A 71 -12.42 16.43 -17.68
CA VAL A 71 -13.61 15.62 -17.42
C VAL A 71 -13.35 14.78 -16.18
N SER A 72 -14.16 14.99 -15.14
CA SER A 72 -14.04 14.27 -13.88
C SER A 72 -14.65 12.89 -14.00
N ILE A 73 -13.79 11.87 -13.95
CA ILE A 73 -14.21 10.45 -13.97
C ILE A 73 -14.99 10.15 -12.69
N ALA A 74 -14.56 10.70 -11.55
CA ALA A 74 -15.30 10.56 -10.31
C ALA A 74 -16.68 11.24 -10.39
N GLY A 75 -16.80 12.34 -11.13
CA GLY A 75 -18.09 12.99 -11.40
C GLY A 75 -19.02 12.10 -12.22
N ILE A 76 -18.51 11.48 -13.29
CA ILE A 76 -19.30 10.56 -14.14
C ILE A 76 -19.79 9.37 -13.32
N ILE A 77 -18.89 8.73 -12.57
CA ILE A 77 -19.26 7.61 -11.70
C ILE A 77 -20.27 8.07 -10.65
N SER A 78 -20.07 9.25 -10.04
CA SER A 78 -21.00 9.80 -9.05
C SER A 78 -22.42 9.94 -9.62
N ALA A 79 -22.56 10.46 -10.85
CA ALA A 79 -23.85 10.59 -11.51
C ALA A 79 -24.54 9.24 -11.77
N LEU A 80 -23.77 8.20 -12.09
CA LEU A 80 -24.30 6.83 -12.22
C LEU A 80 -24.82 6.26 -10.89
N PHE A 81 -24.25 6.72 -9.77
CA PHE A 81 -24.64 6.31 -8.43
C PHE A 81 -25.47 7.40 -7.73
N ASN A 82 -26.48 7.95 -8.41
CA ASN A 82 -27.45 8.92 -7.87
C ASN A 82 -26.79 10.14 -7.18
N ASP A 83 -25.77 10.72 -7.81
CA ASP A 83 -25.06 11.92 -7.33
C ASP A 83 -24.52 11.78 -5.89
N THR A 84 -23.98 10.61 -5.56
CA THR A 84 -23.33 10.30 -4.25
C THR A 84 -22.12 11.19 -3.88
N GLY A 85 -21.70 12.09 -4.77
CA GLY A 85 -20.48 12.88 -4.68
C GLY A 85 -19.22 12.12 -5.13
N LYS A 86 -18.12 12.86 -5.31
CA LYS A 86 -16.84 12.30 -5.76
C LYS A 86 -16.03 11.63 -4.64
N LEU A 87 -16.23 12.08 -3.40
CA LEU A 87 -15.45 11.64 -2.24
C LEU A 87 -15.54 10.11 -2.00
N PRO A 88 -16.73 9.46 -2.04
CA PRO A 88 -16.82 8.01 -1.87
C PRO A 88 -15.98 7.23 -2.87
N ILE A 89 -15.86 7.73 -4.10
CA ILE A 89 -15.09 7.06 -5.16
C ILE A 89 -13.59 7.09 -4.84
N TYR A 90 -13.07 8.22 -4.37
CA TYR A 90 -11.67 8.33 -3.91
C TYR A 90 -11.38 7.43 -2.71
N VAL A 91 -12.32 7.35 -1.77
CA VAL A 91 -12.19 6.50 -0.59
C VAL A 91 -12.18 5.03 -1.00
N ILE A 92 -13.10 4.60 -1.86
CA ILE A 92 -13.20 3.20 -2.30
C ILE A 92 -11.94 2.80 -3.07
N THR A 93 -11.48 3.60 -4.05
CA THR A 93 -10.25 3.27 -4.79
C THR A 93 -9.03 3.24 -3.88
N GLY A 94 -8.93 4.19 -2.94
CA GLY A 94 -7.90 4.19 -1.90
C GLY A 94 -7.94 2.91 -1.05
N LEU A 95 -9.11 2.51 -0.57
CA LEU A 95 -9.29 1.31 0.24
C LEU A 95 -8.91 0.03 -0.51
N VAL A 96 -9.24 -0.11 -1.80
CA VAL A 96 -8.84 -1.27 -2.60
C VAL A 96 -7.32 -1.38 -2.66
N ILE A 97 -6.63 -0.27 -2.92
CA ILE A 97 -5.16 -0.24 -2.99
C ILE A 97 -4.52 -0.39 -1.60
N GLY A 98 -5.16 0.15 -0.57
CA GLY A 98 -4.81 -0.08 0.83
C GLY A 98 -4.85 -1.57 1.20
N LEU A 99 -5.95 -2.23 0.90
CA LEU A 99 -6.10 -3.68 1.15
C LEU A 99 -5.05 -4.48 0.39
N PHE A 100 -4.82 -4.16 -0.89
CA PHE A 100 -3.75 -4.77 -1.68
C PHE A 100 -2.38 -4.61 -1.00
N GLY A 101 -2.03 -3.40 -0.56
CA GLY A 101 -0.79 -3.13 0.18
C GLY A 101 -0.71 -3.88 1.52
N GLY A 102 -1.79 -3.89 2.30
CA GLY A 102 -1.86 -4.60 3.57
C GLY A 102 -1.65 -6.11 3.43
N ILE A 103 -2.30 -6.73 2.44
CA ILE A 103 -2.13 -8.15 2.15
C ILE A 103 -0.70 -8.44 1.70
N ALA A 104 -0.14 -7.62 0.79
CA ALA A 104 1.24 -7.79 0.35
C ALA A 104 2.25 -7.70 1.52
N GLY A 105 2.05 -6.75 2.44
CA GLY A 105 2.87 -6.63 3.65
C GLY A 105 2.75 -7.83 4.59
N LEU A 106 1.54 -8.37 4.79
CA LEU A 106 1.35 -9.61 5.54
C LEU A 106 2.05 -10.79 4.89
N SER A 107 1.93 -10.94 3.57
CA SER A 107 2.59 -12.01 2.82
C SER A 107 4.10 -11.99 3.02
N GLY A 108 4.73 -10.81 2.92
CA GLY A 108 6.15 -10.66 3.20
C GLY A 108 6.51 -11.05 4.64
N ASN A 109 5.67 -10.67 5.61
CA ASN A 109 5.91 -11.02 7.01
C ASN A 109 5.81 -12.51 7.30
N TYR A 110 4.85 -13.20 6.70
CA TYR A 110 4.72 -14.65 6.84
C TYR A 110 5.89 -15.37 6.19
N LEU A 111 6.35 -14.90 5.02
CA LEU A 111 7.54 -15.45 4.38
C LEU A 111 8.78 -15.30 5.27
N SER A 112 8.97 -14.13 5.88
CA SER A 112 10.07 -13.88 6.82
C SER A 112 10.10 -14.91 7.96
N LYS A 113 8.94 -15.15 8.59
CA LYS A 113 8.80 -16.10 9.69
C LYS A 113 9.04 -17.54 9.26
N PHE A 114 8.50 -17.90 8.10
CA PHE A 114 8.70 -19.22 7.51
C PHE A 114 10.18 -19.48 7.22
N MET A 115 10.90 -18.52 6.65
CA MET A 115 12.34 -18.64 6.41
C MET A 115 13.12 -18.83 7.71
N VAL A 116 12.80 -18.08 8.77
CA VAL A 116 13.45 -18.24 10.10
C VAL A 116 13.19 -19.63 10.68
N ASP A 117 11.98 -20.16 10.55
CA ASP A 117 11.63 -21.52 11.01
C ASP A 117 12.43 -22.60 10.25
N LEU A 118 12.59 -22.46 8.93
CA LEU A 118 13.39 -23.39 8.12
C LEU A 118 14.88 -23.38 8.50
N ILE A 119 15.43 -22.21 8.83
CA ILE A 119 16.81 -22.08 9.30
C ILE A 119 16.96 -22.78 10.66
N TYR A 120 16.02 -22.56 11.59
CA TYR A 120 16.06 -23.18 12.90
C TYR A 120 15.94 -24.71 12.85
N LYS A 121 15.19 -25.24 11.88
CA LYS A 121 15.08 -26.68 11.61
C LYS A 121 16.30 -27.27 10.88
N GLY A 122 17.30 -26.47 10.53
CA GLY A 122 18.50 -26.91 9.82
C GLY A 122 18.27 -27.31 8.36
N ILE A 123 17.09 -26.98 7.79
CA ILE A 123 16.75 -27.26 6.38
C ILE A 123 17.52 -26.30 5.46
N ILE A 124 17.59 -25.03 5.86
CA ILE A 124 18.40 -24.01 5.18
C ILE A 124 19.64 -23.76 6.03
N LYS A 125 20.82 -23.98 5.44
CA LYS A 125 22.10 -23.55 6.01
C LYS A 125 22.46 -22.19 5.43
N ILE A 126 22.81 -21.24 6.29
CA ILE A 126 23.31 -19.91 5.93
C ILE A 126 24.80 -19.87 6.22
#